data_AF-A0A800HA97-F1
#
_entry.id   AF-A0A800HA97-F1
#
_cell.length_a   1.000
_cell.length_b   1.000
_cell.length_c   1.000
_cell.angle_alpha   90.00
_cell.angle_beta   90.00
_cell.angle_gamma   90.00
#
_symmetry.space_group_name_H-M   'P 1'
#
loop_
_entity.id
_entity.type
_entity.pdbx_description
1 polymer ?
#
loop_
_entity_poly.entity_id
_entity_poly.type
_entity_poly.pdbx_seq_one_letter_code
_entity_poly.pdbx_strand_id
1 'polypeptide(L)' 'MKLFFIIATTVFALNFLWSCVKSNPEAIPTLSSHQGEKLLSNHNYIFIDVRTKQEHDTGHIPNSTH' A
#
# COMPACT_ATOMS: atom_id res chain seq x y z
N MET A 1 28.15 -33.03 9.97
CA MET A 1 28.36 -31.66 9.44
C MET A 1 27.45 -31.38 8.23
N LYS A 2 27.60 -32.07 7.08
CA LYS A 2 26.75 -31.87 5.88
C LYS A 2 25.24 -31.93 6.12
N LEU A 3 24.75 -32.90 6.89
CA LEU A 3 23.32 -33.07 7.16
C LEU A 3 22.72 -31.89 7.94
N PHE A 4 23.45 -31.36 8.93
CA PHE A 4 23.04 -30.18 9.69
C PHE A 4 22.95 -28.92 8.83
N PHE A 5 23.90 -28.73 7.89
CA PHE A 5 23.85 -27.62 6.94
C PHE A 5 22.63 -27.72 6.01
N ILE A 6 22.33 -28.92 5.50
CA ILE A 6 21.15 -29.13 4.64
C ILE A 6 19.87 -28.77 5.40
N ILE A 7 19.71 -29.26 6.63
CA ILE A 7 18.53 -28.96 7.47
C ILE A 7 18.43 -27.46 7.77
N ALA A 8 19.54 -26.80 8.11
CA ALA A 8 19.54 -25.37 8.37
C ALA A 8 19.14 -24.56 7.14
N THR A 9 19.65 -24.92 5.95
CA THR A 9 19.33 -24.23 4.70
C THR A 9 17.87 -24.44 4.28
N THR A 10 17.31 -25.63 4.45
CA THR A 10 15.90 -25.89 4.12
C THR A 10 14.96 -25.16 5.07
N VAL A 11 15.24 -25.15 6.37
CA VAL A 11 14.44 -24.39 7.35
C VAL A 11 14.50 -22.89 7.03
N PHE A 12 15.67 -22.35 6.71
CA PHE A 12 15.82 -20.95 6.33
C PHE A 12 15.04 -20.62 5.05
N ALA A 13 15.15 -21.45 4.01
CA ALA A 13 14.43 -21.25 2.75
C ALA A 13 12.91 -21.30 2.94
N LEU A 14 12.40 -22.21 3.77
CA LEU A 14 10.97 -22.32 4.07
C LEU A 14 10.43 -21.09 4.80
N ASN A 15 11.18 -20.54 5.77
CA ASN A 15 10.80 -19.31 6.48
C ASN A 15 10.84 -18.09 5.55
N PHE A 16 11.84 -18.01 4.68
CA PHE A 16 11.96 -16.93 3.69
C PHE A 16 10.79 -16.93 2.71
N LEU A 17 10.44 -18.11 2.17
CA LEU A 17 9.30 -18.27 1.26
C LEU A 17 7.97 -17.92 1.95
N TRP A 18 7.79 -18.28 3.23
CA TRP A 18 6.60 -17.91 4.00
C TRP A 18 6.48 -16.38 4.20
N SER A 19 7.62 -15.69 4.37
CA SER A 19 7.63 -14.23 4.52
C SER A 19 7.28 -13.50 3.22
N CYS A 20 7.63 -14.05 2.05
CA CYS A 20 7.29 -13.46 0.76
C CYS A 20 5.81 -13.59 0.40
N VAL A 21 5.13 -14.63 0.89
CA VAL A 21 3.72 -14.91 0.57
C VAL A 21 2.75 -14.20 1.52
N LYS A 22 3.24 -13.68 2.66
CA LYS A 22 2.42 -12.92 3.60
C LYS A 22 2.20 -11.49 3.08
N SER A 23 1.38 -11.34 2.04
CA SER A 23 0.70 -10.09 1.77
C SER A 23 -0.18 -9.80 2.99
N ASN A 24 0.19 -8.81 3.79
CA ASN A 24 -0.65 -8.34 4.88
C ASN A 24 -1.83 -7.62 4.21
N PRO A 25 -3.03 -8.21 4.15
CA PRO A 25 -4.19 -7.52 3.61
C PRO A 25 -4.69 -6.62 4.73
N GLU A 26 -3.88 -5.65 5.15
CA GLU A 26 -4.43 -4.56 5.93
C GLU A 26 -5.50 -3.95 5.03
N ALA A 27 -6.74 -4.11 5.46
CA ALA A 27 -7.88 -3.59 4.73
C ALA A 27 -7.67 -2.09 4.64
N ILE A 28 -7.33 -1.61 3.45
CA ILE A 28 -7.23 -0.18 3.19
C ILE A 28 -8.63 0.38 3.49
N PRO A 29 -8.77 1.25 4.50
CA PRO A 29 -10.08 1.74 4.89
C PRO A 29 -10.68 2.49 3.72
N THR A 30 -11.89 2.11 3.34
CA THR A 30 -12.65 2.82 2.31
C THR A 30 -13.35 4.01 2.94
N LEU A 31 -13.39 5.11 2.20
CA LEU A 31 -14.00 6.35 2.64
C LEU A 31 -15.06 6.75 1.63
N SER A 32 -16.24 7.17 2.11
CA SER A 32 -17.22 7.79 1.22
C SER A 32 -16.75 9.18 0.76
N SER A 33 -17.26 9.65 -0.38
CA SER A 33 -16.95 11.00 -0.89
C SER A 33 -17.28 12.10 0.11
N HIS A 34 -18.44 12.02 0.79
CA HIS A 34 -18.85 12.99 1.80
C HIS A 34 -17.93 12.99 3.04
N GLN A 35 -17.38 11.84 3.44
CA GLN A 35 -16.36 11.80 4.49
C GLN A 35 -15.03 12.38 4.00
N GLY A 36 -14.66 12.13 2.74
CA GLY A 36 -13.45 12.70 2.13
C GLY A 36 -13.51 14.21 2.01
N GLU A 37 -14.64 14.76 1.60
CA GLU A 37 -14.86 16.21 1.51
C GLU A 37 -14.58 16.93 2.82
N LYS A 38 -15.01 16.36 3.96
CA LYS A 38 -14.75 16.92 5.30
C LYS A 38 -13.27 16.96 5.67
N LEU A 39 -12.44 16.16 5.02
CA LEU A 39 -11.00 16.08 5.27
C LEU A 39 -10.19 17.01 4.35
N LEU A 40 -10.79 17.58 3.29
CA LEU A 40 -10.08 18.46 2.35
C LEU A 40 -9.53 19.73 3.00
N SER A 41 -10.16 20.21 4.07
CA SER A 41 -9.72 21.36 4.85
C SER A 41 -8.70 21.03 5.93
N ASN A 42 -8.38 19.73 6.12
CA ASN A 42 -7.51 19.27 7.19
C ASN A 42 -6.09 19.01 6.68
N HIS A 43 -5.15 19.87 7.09
CA HIS A 43 -3.75 19.81 6.68
C HIS A 43 -2.97 18.58 7.18
N ASN A 44 -3.57 17.75 8.04
CA ASN A 44 -2.98 16.46 8.43
C ASN A 44 -3.18 15.37 7.36
N TYR A 45 -3.96 15.66 6.31
CA TYR A 45 -4.26 14.72 5.24
C TYR A 45 -3.76 15.24 3.90
N ILE A 46 -3.26 14.31 3.07
CA ILE A 46 -2.83 14.58 1.70
C ILE A 46 -3.73 13.75 0.78
N PHE A 47 -4.29 14.40 -0.22
CA PHE A 47 -5.07 13.75 -1.28
C PHE A 47 -4.15 13.49 -2.46
N ILE A 48 -4.05 12.24 -2.89
CA ILE A 48 -3.20 11.82 -4.00
C ILE A 48 -4.10 11.37 -5.15
N ASP A 49 -3.98 12.05 -6.29
CA ASP A 49 -4.67 11.68 -7.52
C ASP A 49 -3.77 10.75 -8.34
N VAL A 50 -4.05 9.45 -8.27
CA VAL A 50 -3.25 8.41 -8.93
C VAL A 50 -3.65 8.18 -10.39
N ARG A 51 -4.52 9.02 -10.95
CA ARG A 51 -4.92 8.98 -12.36
C ARG A 51 -3.78 9.48 -13.26
N THR A 52 -4.00 9.44 -14.57
CA THR A 52 -3.04 10.04 -15.50
C THR A 52 -3.06 11.57 -15.43
N LYS A 53 -1.96 12.20 -15.85
CA LYS A 53 -1.87 13.67 -15.90
C LYS A 53 -2.99 14.29 -16.73
N GLN A 54 -3.32 13.67 -17.86
CA GLN A 54 -4.39 14.16 -18.72
C GLN A 54 -5.75 14.14 -17.99
N GLU A 55 -6.08 13.07 -17.27
CA GLU A 55 -7.32 12.99 -16.49
C GLU A 55 -7.34 14.02 -15.37
N HIS A 56 -6.21 14.23 -14.69
CA HIS A 56 -6.07 15.24 -13.65
C HIS A 56 -6.27 16.66 -14.20
N ASP A 57 -5.63 16.99 -15.32
CA ASP A 57 -5.73 18.30 -15.97
C ASP A 57 -7.16 18.59 -16.47
N THR A 58 -7.94 17.57 -16.84
CA THR A 58 -9.35 17.75 -17.24
C THR A 58 -10.29 18.08 -16.07
N GLY A 59 -9.88 17.76 -14.84
CA GLY A 59 -10.66 18.00 -13.63
C GLY A 59 -10.20 17.11 -12.48
N HIS A 60 -9.96 17.72 -11.32
CA HIS A 60 -9.46 17.03 -10.14
C HIS A 60 -10.01 17.65 -8.84
N ILE A 61 -9.81 16.93 -7.74
CA ILE A 61 -10.18 17.39 -6.40
C ILE A 61 -9.24 18.55 -6.00
N PRO A 62 -9.75 19.69 -5.52
CA PRO A 62 -8.90 20.80 -5.10
C PRO A 62 -7.84 20.37 -4.06
N ASN A 63 -6.61 20.90 -4.20
CA ASN A 63 -5.46 20.60 -3.33
C ASN A 63 -4.95 19.14 -3.36
N SER A 64 -5.41 18.31 -4.31
CA SER A 64 -4.83 16.98 -4.53
C SER A 64 -3.49 17.07 -5.25
N THR A 65 -2.50 16.30 -4.80
CA THR A 65 -1.21 16.13 -5.49
C THR A 65 -1.31 15.05 -6.55
N HIS A 66 -0.72 15.29 -7.72
CA HIS A 66 -0.60 14.33 -8.81
C HIS A 66 0.88 14.00 -9.07
#